data_AF-A0A528H6G2-F1
#
_entry.id   AF-A0A528H6G2-F1
#
_cell.length_a   1.000
_cell.length_b   1.000
_cell.length_c   1.000
_cell.angle_alpha   90.00
_cell.angle_beta   90.00
_cell.angle_gamma   90.00
#
_symmetry.space_group_name_H-M   'P 1'
#
loop_
_entity.id
_entity.type
_entity.pdbx_description
1 polymer ?
#
loop_
_entity_poly.entity_id
_entity_poly.type
_entity_poly.pdbx_seq_one_letter_code
_entity_poly.pdbx_strand_id
1 'polypeptide(L)'
;MPRVLVSDKLSTTAVQIFRDRGIDVDYLPDLGKDKEKLLEVIGQYDGLAIRSATKVTEKLINAATRLRVVGRAGIGVDNVDIPAASRRGIIVMNTPFGNSITTA
;
A
#
# COMPACT_ATOMS: atom_id res chain seq x y z
N MET A 1 -3.56 -4.55 17.25
CA MET A 1 -4.56 -4.14 16.25
C MET A 1 -3.84 -3.96 14.91
N PRO A 2 -4.40 -4.39 13.78
CA PRO A 2 -3.75 -4.21 12.48
C PRO A 2 -3.57 -2.72 12.17
N ARG A 3 -2.38 -2.34 11.71
CA ARG A 3 -2.08 -0.97 11.27
C ARG A 3 -1.89 -0.92 9.75
N VAL A 4 -2.52 0.03 9.09
CA VAL A 4 -2.44 0.22 7.65
C VAL A 4 -1.90 1.61 7.34
N LEU A 5 -0.87 1.68 6.50
CA LEU A 5 -0.33 2.91 5.98
C LEU A 5 -0.93 3.21 4.61
N VAL A 6 -1.46 4.42 4.44
CA VAL A 6 -1.88 4.94 3.14
C VAL A 6 -0.83 5.98 2.70
N SER A 7 0.10 5.57 1.84
CA SER A 7 1.27 6.37 1.47
C SER A 7 1.06 7.26 0.24
N ASP A 8 -0.10 7.15 -0.41
CA ASP A 8 -0.47 7.89 -1.61
C ASP A 8 -1.78 8.65 -1.41
N LYS A 9 -2.00 9.68 -2.24
CA LYS A 9 -3.29 10.36 -2.31
C LYS A 9 -4.39 9.38 -2.74
N LEU A 10 -5.24 9.06 -1.78
CA LEU A 10 -6.39 8.16 -1.91
C LEU A 10 -7.65 8.88 -1.41
N SER A 11 -8.82 8.38 -1.83
CA SER A 11 -10.08 8.92 -1.34
C SER A 11 -10.15 8.77 0.18
N THR A 12 -10.63 9.81 0.87
CA THR A 12 -10.88 9.79 2.32
C THR A 12 -11.87 8.68 2.72
N THR A 13 -12.74 8.25 1.80
CA THR A 13 -13.61 7.07 1.98
C THR A 13 -12.82 5.80 2.26
N ALA A 14 -11.64 5.62 1.65
CA ALA A 14 -10.81 4.43 1.89
C ALA A 14 -10.33 4.39 3.35
N VAL A 15 -9.90 5.53 3.88
CA VAL A 15 -9.50 5.67 5.29
C VAL A 15 -10.67 5.36 6.21
N GLN A 16 -11.86 5.85 5.86
CA GLN A 16 -13.06 5.62 6.66
C GLN A 16 -13.44 4.13 6.73
N ILE A 17 -13.41 3.42 5.60
CA ILE A 17 -13.72 1.97 5.55
C ILE A 17 -12.81 1.16 6.49
N PHE A 18 -11.52 1.51 6.56
CA PHE A 18 -10.60 0.85 7.49
C PHE A 18 -10.94 1.16 8.94
N ARG A 19 -11.21 2.44 9.26
CA ARG A 19 -11.57 2.87 10.63
C ARG A 19 -12.87 2.23 11.10
N ASP A 20 -13.88 2.17 10.23
CA ASP A 20 -15.18 1.56 10.52
C ASP A 20 -15.04 0.04 10.81
N ARG A 21 -13.99 -0.59 10.29
CA ARG A 21 -13.63 -2.00 10.55
C ARG A 21 -12.70 -2.18 11.76
N GLY A 22 -12.42 -1.11 12.51
CA GLY A 22 -11.52 -1.15 13.67
C GLY A 22 -10.04 -1.32 13.31
N ILE A 23 -9.65 -0.92 12.10
CA ILE A 23 -8.25 -0.95 11.64
C ILE A 23 -7.66 0.44 11.85
N ASP A 24 -6.46 0.49 12.46
CA ASP A 24 -5.73 1.74 12.63
C ASP A 24 -5.13 2.17 11.29
N VAL A 25 -5.41 3.40 10.86
CA VAL A 25 -4.96 3.93 9.57
C VAL A 25 -4.23 5.24 9.74
N ASP A 26 -2.99 5.24 9.25
CA ASP A 26 -2.18 6.43 9.05
C ASP A 26 -2.28 6.87 7.60
N TYR A 27 -2.90 8.04 7.38
CA TYR A 27 -3.04 8.65 6.06
C TYR A 27 -1.91 9.66 5.84
N LEU A 28 -0.86 9.23 5.16
CA LEU A 28 0.35 10.01 4.88
C LEU A 28 0.63 10.04 3.37
N PRO A 29 -0.19 10.76 2.59
CA PRO A 29 -0.18 10.69 1.12
C PRO A 29 1.08 11.24 0.45
N ASP A 30 1.90 12.00 1.19
CA ASP A 30 3.17 12.55 0.70
C ASP A 30 4.35 11.62 0.98
N LEU A 31 4.17 10.61 1.85
CA LEU A 31 5.22 9.67 2.23
C LEU A 31 5.64 8.76 1.08
N GLY A 32 4.74 8.46 0.14
CA GLY A 32 5.06 7.65 -1.04
C GLY A 32 6.17 8.23 -1.92
N LYS A 33 6.39 9.55 -1.86
CA LYS A 33 7.49 10.23 -2.58
C LYS A 33 8.79 10.22 -1.77
N ASP A 34 8.69 10.20 -0.45
CA ASP A 34 9.81 10.26 0.49
C ASP A 34 10.23 8.83 0.89
N LYS A 35 11.07 8.23 0.04
CA LYS A 35 11.48 6.82 0.18
C LYS A 35 12.20 6.54 1.50
N GLU A 36 12.94 7.52 2.03
CA GLU A 36 13.73 7.35 3.25
C GLU A 36 12.82 7.28 4.45
N LYS A 37 11.91 8.25 4.61
CA LYS A 37 10.92 8.18 5.69
C LYS A 37 10.00 6.98 5.58
N LEU A 38 9.62 6.60 4.35
CA LEU A 38 8.80 5.40 4.14
C LEU A 38 9.53 4.15 4.65
N LEU A 39 10.83 4.02 4.37
CA LEU A 39 11.65 2.90 4.86
C LEU A 39 11.74 2.87 6.39
N GLU A 40 11.80 4.02 7.05
CA GLU A 40 11.88 4.10 8.51
C GLU A 40 10.61 3.61 9.20
N VAL A 41 9.44 3.94 8.63
CA VAL A 41 8.16 3.66 9.28
C VAL A 41 7.51 2.35 8.81
N ILE A 42 7.83 1.84 7.62
CA ILE A 42 7.11 0.71 7.01
C ILE A 42 7.09 -0.55 7.88
N GLY A 43 8.14 -0.77 8.68
CA GLY A 43 8.24 -1.90 9.61
C GLY A 43 7.17 -1.92 10.70
N GLN A 44 6.46 -0.81 10.92
CA GLN A 44 5.41 -0.68 11.94
C GLN A 44 4.01 -1.09 11.44
N TYR A 45 3.84 -1.32 10.14
CA TYR A 45 2.53 -1.53 9.51
C TYR A 45 2.33 -2.97 9.05
N ASP A 46 1.09 -3.44 9.16
CA ASP A 46 0.68 -4.76 8.69
C ASP A 46 0.13 -4.70 7.26
N GLY A 47 -0.32 -3.52 6.80
CA GLY A 47 -0.79 -3.28 5.45
C GLY A 47 -0.30 -1.96 4.86
N LEU A 48 -0.11 -1.94 3.53
CA LEU A 48 0.30 -0.77 2.78
C LEU A 48 -0.66 -0.53 1.61
N ALA A 49 -1.30 0.63 1.58
CA ALA A 49 -2.14 1.07 0.48
C ALA A 49 -1.41 2.13 -0.37
N ILE A 50 -1.18 1.81 -1.64
CA ILE A 50 -0.40 2.63 -2.57
C ILE A 50 -1.21 2.98 -3.82
N ARG A 51 -0.70 3.96 -4.56
CA ARG A 51 -1.09 4.28 -5.94
C ARG A 51 0.15 4.24 -6.83
N SER A 52 0.38 5.26 -7.65
CA SER A 52 1.47 5.32 -8.62
C SER A 52 2.74 5.99 -8.08
N ALA A 53 2.67 6.77 -6.99
CA ALA A 53 3.85 7.50 -6.51
C ALA A 53 4.78 6.60 -5.68
N THR A 54 4.21 5.75 -4.82
CA THR A 54 4.99 4.80 -4.03
C THR A 54 5.56 3.69 -4.90
N LYS A 55 6.86 3.40 -4.77
CA LYS A 55 7.50 2.21 -5.36
C LYS A 55 7.86 1.21 -4.27
N VAL A 56 7.24 0.04 -4.32
CA VAL A 56 7.47 -1.05 -3.37
C VAL A 56 8.58 -1.94 -3.92
N THR A 57 9.81 -1.53 -3.65
CA THR A 57 11.02 -2.24 -4.07
C THR A 57 11.38 -3.36 -3.09
N GLU A 58 12.26 -4.27 -3.49
CA GLU A 58 12.82 -5.28 -2.59
C GLU A 58 13.42 -4.69 -1.31
N LYS A 59 14.07 -3.51 -1.38
CA LYS A 59 14.59 -2.81 -0.20
C LYS A 59 13.47 -2.45 0.79
N LEU A 60 12.35 -1.93 0.30
CA LEU A 60 11.21 -1.58 1.13
C LEU A 60 10.56 -2.83 1.73
N ILE A 61 10.36 -3.86 0.91
CA ILE A 61 9.81 -5.15 1.33
C ILE A 61 10.68 -5.78 2.42
N ASN A 62 12.01 -5.69 2.31
CA ASN A 62 12.92 -6.23 3.30
C ASN A 62 12.94 -5.46 4.62
N ALA A 63 12.71 -4.15 4.59
CA ALA A 63 12.55 -3.32 5.78
C ALA A 63 11.18 -3.52 6.47
N ALA A 64 10.19 -4.00 5.71
CA ALA A 64 8.82 -4.18 6.17
C ALA A 64 8.63 -5.47 6.98
N THR A 65 9.09 -5.48 8.23
CA THR A 65 9.12 -6.66 9.11
C THR A 65 7.75 -7.21 9.49
N ARG A 66 6.70 -6.37 9.46
CA ARG A 66 5.32 -6.73 9.84
C ARG A 66 4.34 -6.79 8.65
N LEU A 67 4.77 -6.29 7.50
CA LEU A 67 3.89 -6.11 6.35
C LEU A 67 3.41 -7.46 5.84
N ARG A 68 2.09 -7.60 5.66
CA ARG A 68 1.45 -8.82 5.17
C ARG A 68 0.69 -8.61 3.87
N VAL A 69 0.27 -7.38 3.61
CA VAL A 69 -0.55 -7.05 2.45
C VAL A 69 -0.19 -5.70 1.84
N VAL A 70 -0.11 -5.66 0.51
CA VAL A 70 0.03 -4.44 -0.28
C VAL A 70 -1.17 -4.31 -1.19
N GLY A 71 -1.96 -3.25 -1.00
CA GLY A 71 -3.08 -2.91 -1.87
C GLY A 71 -2.71 -1.77 -2.81
N ARG A 72 -2.70 -2.01 -4.11
CA ARG A 72 -2.56 -0.94 -5.12
C ARG A 72 -3.93 -0.49 -5.62
N ALA A 73 -4.21 0.81 -5.46
CA ALA A 73 -5.32 1.47 -6.12
C ALA A 73 -4.97 1.72 -7.60
N GLY A 74 -5.43 0.83 -8.46
CA GLY A 74 -5.19 0.87 -9.91
C GLY A 74 -5.16 -0.53 -10.52
N ILE A 75 -5.07 -0.57 -11.85
CA ILE A 75 -5.09 -1.82 -12.62
C ILE A 75 -3.75 -2.55 -12.55
N GLY A 76 -2.65 -1.86 -12.85
CA GLY A 76 -1.33 -2.48 -12.86
C GLY A 76 -0.79 -2.79 -11.46
N VAL A 77 0.36 -3.47 -11.41
CA VAL A 77 1.17 -3.72 -10.20
C VAL A 77 2.67 -3.47 -10.44
N ASP A 78 2.99 -2.77 -11.53
CA ASP A 78 4.35 -2.50 -12.07
C ASP A 78 5.30 -1.76 -11.12
N ASN A 79 4.75 -1.07 -10.12
CA ASN A 79 5.51 -0.37 -9.08
C ASN A 79 5.77 -1.22 -7.83
N VAL A 80 5.40 -2.50 -7.86
CA VAL A 80 5.59 -3.48 -6.78
C VAL A 80 6.48 -4.61 -7.28
N ASP A 81 7.52 -4.93 -6.53
CA ASP A 81 8.34 -6.12 -6.75
C ASP A 81 7.60 -7.37 -6.29
N ILE A 82 6.78 -7.94 -7.17
CA ILE A 82 5.97 -9.13 -6.89
C ILE A 82 6.84 -10.34 -6.51
N PRO A 83 7.97 -10.63 -7.18
CA PRO A 83 8.85 -11.71 -6.76
C PRO A 83 9.36 -11.54 -5.32
N ALA A 84 9.82 -10.34 -4.94
CA ALA A 84 10.28 -10.07 -3.58
C ALA A 84 9.13 -10.17 -2.55
N ALA A 85 7.95 -9.64 -2.89
CA ALA A 85 6.77 -9.71 -2.03
C ALA A 85 6.35 -11.17 -1.80
N SER A 86 6.31 -11.97 -2.86
CA SER A 86 5.96 -13.40 -2.81
C SER A 86 6.95 -14.20 -1.96
N ARG A 87 8.27 -13.98 -2.12
CA ARG A 87 9.31 -14.62 -1.28
C ARG A 87 9.15 -14.32 0.21
N ARG A 88 8.65 -13.12 0.55
CA ARG A 88 8.38 -12.70 1.94
C ARG A 88 6.99 -13.13 2.44
N GLY A 89 6.15 -13.73 1.61
CA GLY A 89 4.78 -14.08 1.96
C GLY A 89 3.83 -12.88 2.05
N ILE A 90 4.18 -11.77 1.38
CA ILE A 90 3.35 -10.56 1.31
C ILE A 90 2.38 -10.69 0.15
N ILE A 91 1.09 -10.56 0.44
CA ILE A 91 0.03 -10.63 -0.58
C ILE A 91 -0.06 -9.27 -1.27
N VAL A 92 0.05 -9.25 -2.60
CA VAL A 92 -0.17 -8.06 -3.42
C VAL A 92 -1.56 -8.15 -4.06
N MET A 93 -2.40 -7.15 -3.80
CA MET A 93 -3.73 -7.02 -4.38
C MET A 93 -3.84 -5.71 -5.15
N ASN A 94 -4.61 -5.72 -6.22
CA ASN A 94 -4.92 -4.55 -7.05
C ASN A 94 -6.44 -4.40 -7.23
N THR A 95 -6.85 -3.33 -7.90
CA THR A 95 -8.24 -3.08 -8.28
C THR A 95 -8.37 -3.15 -9.80
N PRO A 96 -8.36 -4.35 -10.42
CA PRO A 96 -8.30 -4.51 -11.87
C PRO A 96 -9.51 -3.92 -12.61
N PHE A 97 -10.65 -3.76 -11.93
CA PHE A 97 -11.90 -3.20 -12.47
C PHE A 97 -12.20 -1.76 -12.00
N GLY A 98 -11.26 -1.11 -11.31
CA GLY A 98 -11.47 0.24 -10.77
C GLY A 98 -11.74 1.34 -11.83
N ASN A 99 -11.48 1.05 -13.11
CA ASN A 99 -11.69 1.97 -14.24
C ASN A 99 -12.82 1.53 -15.19
N SER A 100 -13.72 0.63 -14.79
CA SER A 100 -14.74 0.06 -15.69
C SER A 100 -15.87 1.04 -16.12
N ILE A 101 -15.81 2.34 -15.82
CA ILE A 101 -16.84 3.35 -16.23
C ILE A 101 -16.23 4.50 -17.07
N THR A 102 -15.09 4.32 -17.75
CA THR A 102 -14.57 5.35 -18.69
C THR A 102 -14.21 4.83 -20.08
N THR A 103 -14.83 3.72 -20.51
CA THR A 103 -14.85 3.38 -21.94
C THR A 103 -16.29 3.18 -22.38
N ALA A 104 -16.91 4.28 -22.82
CA ALA A 104 -18.07 4.30 -23.71
C ALA A 104 -17.87 5.47 -24.67
#